data_AF-A0A0D2AQ02-F1
#
_entry.id   AF-A0A0D2AQ02-F1
#
_cell.length_a   1.000
_cell.length_b   1.000
_cell.length_c   1.000
_cell.angle_alpha   90.00
_cell.angle_beta   90.00
_cell.angle_gamma   90.00
#
_symmetry.space_group_name_H-M   'P 1'
#
loop_
_entity.id
_entity.type
_entity.pdbx_description
1 polymer ?
#
loop_
_entity_poly.entity_id
_entity_poly.type
_entity_poly.pdbx_seq_one_letter_code
_entity_poly.pdbx_strand_id
1 'polypeptide(L)'
;MAPLQTLTEVALSTLLFVLAWGGLRLWVANHGRIPGSDKVLHAHSWVQVAVSLALFTTTLLSAVQHDGLPTALAQTLHAQDAFLPRYAVHLSRVFEYLDMLFFVAAGHAPDLHFAFHHLTTPYLTWFRALRDFDGWRLFVGLNTFHHVLMHLFFAGVTSTRALLPWTRYVQLVAGVACDVWIAWGKARAGGRVAGYLVSAALLTSYFVLLTREIVMRRSTAASRTRVKTE
;
A
#
# COMPACT_ATOMS: atom_id res chain seq x y z
N MET A 1 19.61 8.85 -14.60
CA MET A 1 18.41 7.98 -14.50
C MET A 1 17.97 7.97 -13.05
N ALA A 2 16.68 8.10 -12.75
CA ALA A 2 16.20 7.94 -11.37
C ALA A 2 16.32 6.46 -10.95
N PRO A 3 16.64 6.14 -9.68
CA PRO A 3 16.78 4.76 -9.23
C PRO A 3 15.43 4.03 -9.17
N LEU A 4 15.43 2.71 -8.94
CA LEU A 4 14.21 1.92 -8.68
C LEU A 4 13.17 2.00 -9.82
N GLN A 5 13.61 2.12 -11.06
CA GLN A 5 12.72 2.14 -12.23
C GLN A 5 12.65 0.80 -12.94
N THR A 6 13.58 -0.10 -12.66
CA THR A 6 13.64 -1.44 -13.25
C THR A 6 13.21 -2.49 -12.22
N LEU A 7 12.68 -3.61 -12.71
CA LEU A 7 12.31 -4.74 -11.86
C LEU A 7 13.52 -5.29 -11.09
N THR A 8 14.71 -5.25 -11.69
CA THR A 8 15.97 -5.66 -11.05
C THR A 8 16.30 -4.77 -9.85
N GLU A 9 16.18 -3.45 -9.98
CA GLU A 9 16.41 -2.53 -8.86
C GLU A 9 15.39 -2.74 -7.74
N VAL A 10 14.11 -2.96 -8.08
CA VAL A 10 13.06 -3.30 -7.10
C VAL A 10 13.35 -4.63 -6.41
N ALA A 11 13.84 -5.63 -7.14
CA ALA A 11 14.23 -6.92 -6.56
C ALA A 11 15.43 -6.78 -5.62
N LEU A 12 16.45 -6.02 -6.00
CA LEU A 12 17.61 -5.75 -5.17
C LEU A 12 17.24 -4.98 -3.90
N SER A 13 16.37 -3.96 -4.00
CA SER A 13 15.91 -3.24 -2.81
C SER A 13 15.10 -4.13 -1.87
N THR A 14 14.26 -5.02 -2.42
CA THR A 14 13.52 -6.03 -1.64
C THR A 14 14.48 -7.01 -0.95
N LEU A 15 15.52 -7.47 -1.65
CA LEU A 15 16.53 -8.37 -1.07
C LEU A 15 17.27 -7.70 0.10
N LEU A 16 17.75 -6.46 -0.11
CA LEU A 16 18.40 -5.68 0.95
C LEU A 16 17.46 -5.48 2.15
N PHE A 17 16.19 -5.19 1.88
CA PHE A 17 15.17 -5.08 2.91
C PHE A 17 14.97 -6.39 3.67
N VAL A 18 14.83 -7.53 2.99
CA VAL A 18 14.65 -8.84 3.63
C VAL A 18 15.84 -9.19 4.52
N LEU A 19 17.07 -8.90 4.07
CA LEU A 19 18.28 -9.10 4.86
C LEU A 19 18.29 -8.21 6.10
N ALA A 20 17.99 -6.92 5.95
CA ALA A 20 17.90 -5.99 7.07
C ALA A 20 16.81 -6.38 8.07
N TRP A 21 15.63 -6.77 7.56
CA TRP A 21 14.50 -7.23 8.37
C TRP A 21 14.84 -8.51 9.12
N GLY A 22 15.45 -9.50 8.46
CA GLY A 22 15.90 -10.74 9.08
C GLY A 22 16.93 -10.51 10.17
N GLY A 23 17.95 -9.69 9.90
CA GLY A 23 18.97 -9.31 10.88
C GLY A 23 18.37 -8.59 12.08
N LEU A 24 17.48 -7.63 11.86
CA LEU A 24 16.80 -6.90 12.93
C LEU A 24 15.91 -7.82 13.76
N ARG A 25 15.17 -8.75 13.15
CA ARG A 25 14.35 -9.72 13.89
C ARG A 25 15.20 -10.61 14.79
N LEU A 26 16.34 -11.10 14.29
CA LEU A 26 17.27 -11.89 15.09
C LEU A 26 17.82 -11.07 16.26
N TRP A 27 18.19 -9.81 16.01
CA TRP A 27 18.64 -8.92 17.07
C TRP A 27 17.57 -8.71 18.13
N VAL A 28 16.34 -8.38 17.74
CA VAL A 28 15.22 -8.10 18.67
C VAL A 28 14.85 -9.36 19.47
N ALA A 29 14.90 -10.54 18.84
CA ALA A 29 14.65 -11.81 19.53
C ALA A 29 15.68 -12.09 20.63
N ASN A 30 16.95 -11.70 20.43
CA ASN A 30 18.04 -11.98 21.37
C ASN A 30 18.25 -10.87 22.41
N HIS A 31 17.91 -9.62 22.10
CA HIS A 31 18.24 -8.46 22.93
C HIS A 31 17.00 -7.66 23.40
N GLY A 32 15.80 -8.05 22.96
CA GLY A 32 14.56 -7.30 23.20
C GLY A 32 14.39 -6.12 22.24
N ARG A 33 13.38 -5.27 22.49
CA ARG A 33 13.11 -4.08 21.64
C ARG A 33 14.23 -3.04 21.73
N ILE A 34 14.44 -2.27 20.66
CA ILE A 34 15.39 -1.14 20.64
C ILE A 34 14.83 0.01 21.49
N PRO A 35 15.54 0.54 22.49
CA PRO A 35 15.06 1.69 23.26
C PRO A 35 14.75 2.91 22.39
N GLY A 36 13.58 3.53 22.59
CA GLY A 36 13.15 4.72 21.85
C GLY A 36 12.55 4.47 20.47
N SER A 37 12.55 3.22 19.98
CA SER A 37 11.95 2.84 18.69
C SER A 37 10.46 3.19 18.57
N ASP A 38 9.68 3.12 19.66
CA ASP A 38 8.28 3.56 19.65
C ASP A 38 8.11 5.04 19.30
N LYS A 39 9.02 5.89 19.82
CA LYS A 39 9.01 7.33 19.53
C LYS A 39 9.38 7.60 18.08
N VAL A 40 10.34 6.85 17.56
CA VAL A 40 10.74 6.92 16.14
C VAL A 40 9.59 6.47 15.24
N LEU A 41 8.94 5.36 15.56
CA LEU A 41 7.78 4.85 14.83
C LEU A 41 6.61 5.86 14.82
N HIS A 42 6.37 6.52 15.96
CA HIS A 42 5.35 7.56 16.08
C HIS A 42 5.68 8.81 15.25
N ALA A 43 6.92 9.31 15.33
CA ALA A 43 7.38 10.44 14.52
C ALA A 43 7.35 10.12 13.02
N HIS A 44 7.79 8.91 12.65
CA HIS A 44 7.72 8.39 11.29
C HIS A 44 6.29 8.34 10.77
N SER A 45 5.32 7.95 11.62
CA SER A 45 3.91 7.95 11.25
C SER A 45 3.42 9.36 10.88
N TRP A 46 3.83 10.41 11.61
CA TRP A 46 3.50 11.80 11.23
C TRP A 46 4.11 12.22 9.90
N VAL A 47 5.36 11.84 9.64
CA VAL A 47 6.00 12.09 8.33
C VAL A 47 5.20 11.39 7.22
N GLN A 48 4.80 10.14 7.44
CA GLN A 48 4.00 9.38 6.47
C GLN A 48 2.59 9.97 6.25
N VAL A 49 1.98 10.60 7.25
CA VAL A 49 0.74 11.37 7.06
C VAL A 49 0.97 12.49 6.05
N ALA A 50 2.02 13.30 6.25
CA ALA A 50 2.32 14.43 5.36
C ALA A 50 2.64 13.97 3.94
N VAL A 51 3.47 12.93 3.79
CA VAL A 51 3.80 12.33 2.48
C VAL A 51 2.56 11.80 1.80
N SER A 52 1.74 11.01 2.50
CA SER A 52 0.52 10.42 1.94
C SER A 52 -0.51 11.48 1.54
N LEU A 53 -0.63 12.56 2.32
CA LEU A 53 -1.53 13.67 2.02
C LEU A 53 -1.06 14.44 0.78
N ALA A 54 0.25 14.68 0.65
CA ALA A 54 0.82 15.31 -0.54
C ALA A 54 0.59 14.44 -1.79
N LEU A 55 0.82 13.12 -1.70
CA LEU A 55 0.57 12.19 -2.80
C LEU A 55 -0.93 12.09 -3.16
N PHE A 56 -1.81 12.10 -2.16
CA PHE A 56 -3.25 12.12 -2.38
C PHE A 56 -3.69 13.39 -3.10
N THR A 57 -3.25 14.55 -2.60
CA THR A 57 -3.58 15.86 -3.15
C THR A 57 -3.07 16.01 -4.59
N THR A 58 -1.81 15.63 -4.84
CA THR A 58 -1.24 15.66 -6.19
C THR A 58 -1.96 14.71 -7.15
N THR A 59 -2.36 13.52 -6.68
CA THR A 59 -3.17 12.60 -7.48
C THR A 59 -4.52 13.20 -7.83
N LEU A 60 -5.21 13.82 -6.87
CA LEU A 60 -6.51 14.45 -7.06
C LEU A 60 -6.44 15.68 -7.99
N LEU A 61 -5.47 16.58 -7.77
CA LEU A 61 -5.26 17.75 -8.63
C LEU A 61 -4.94 17.33 -10.08
N SER A 62 -4.14 16.27 -10.25
CA SER A 62 -3.86 15.70 -11.56
C SER A 62 -5.06 15.02 -12.23
N ALA A 63 -6.17 14.82 -11.51
CA ALA A 63 -7.44 14.37 -12.10
C ALA A 63 -8.31 15.58 -12.48
N VAL A 64 -8.42 16.58 -11.59
CA VAL A 64 -9.26 17.78 -11.79
C VAL A 64 -8.78 18.65 -12.96
N GLN A 65 -7.47 18.82 -13.14
CA GLN A 65 -6.91 19.68 -14.21
C GLN A 65 -7.19 19.16 -15.64
N HIS A 66 -7.69 17.93 -15.78
CA HIS A 66 -7.95 17.31 -17.09
C HIS A 66 -9.45 17.21 -17.44
N ASP A 67 -10.38 17.60 -16.56
CA ASP A 67 -11.82 17.31 -16.70
C ASP A 67 -12.71 18.57 -16.66
N GLY A 68 -12.99 19.15 -17.83
CA GLY A 68 -14.30 19.73 -18.14
C GLY A 68 -15.15 18.66 -18.80
N LEU A 69 -15.88 17.86 -18.04
CA LEU A 69 -16.64 16.69 -18.55
C LEU A 69 -17.97 17.14 -19.18
N PRO A 70 -18.42 16.58 -20.33
CA PRO A 70 -18.66 15.13 -20.44
C PRO A 70 -18.35 14.48 -21.81
N THR A 71 -17.57 13.39 -21.80
CA THR A 71 -17.87 12.12 -22.51
C THR A 71 -17.04 11.00 -21.87
N ALA A 72 -17.73 10.12 -21.16
CA ALA A 72 -17.28 9.07 -20.23
C ALA A 72 -15.88 8.47 -20.46
N LEU A 73 -15.08 8.35 -19.39
CA LEU A 73 -13.85 7.52 -19.30
C LEU A 73 -12.64 7.98 -20.17
N ALA A 74 -12.85 8.84 -21.15
CA ALA A 74 -11.88 9.15 -22.21
C ALA A 74 -10.72 10.07 -21.80
N GLN A 75 -10.90 10.94 -20.80
CA GLN A 75 -9.84 11.81 -20.26
C GLN A 75 -9.12 11.21 -19.04
N THR A 76 -9.66 10.14 -18.47
CA THR A 76 -9.12 9.48 -17.27
C THR A 76 -7.83 8.67 -17.52
N LEU A 77 -7.38 8.56 -18.79
CA LEU A 77 -6.41 7.54 -19.26
C LEU A 77 -5.25 8.00 -20.19
N HIS A 78 -5.18 9.23 -20.70
CA HIS A 78 -4.04 9.71 -21.54
C HIS A 78 -3.27 10.83 -20.81
N ALA A 79 -2.09 10.63 -20.17
CA ALA A 79 -0.72 10.37 -20.67
C ALA A 79 -0.19 11.53 -21.52
N GLN A 80 0.63 12.45 -20.98
CA GLN A 80 2.09 12.32 -21.09
C GLN A 80 2.96 12.93 -19.95
N ASP A 81 2.46 13.76 -19.03
CA ASP A 81 3.36 14.52 -18.11
C ASP A 81 3.43 14.06 -16.64
N ALA A 82 2.72 13.00 -16.25
CA ALA A 82 2.66 12.57 -14.85
C ALA A 82 3.72 11.51 -14.46
N PHE A 83 4.94 11.55 -15.01
CA PHE A 83 6.00 10.63 -14.54
C PHE A 83 6.32 10.88 -13.07
N LEU A 84 6.53 12.14 -12.68
CA LEU A 84 6.96 12.49 -11.33
C LEU A 84 5.96 12.03 -10.24
N PRO A 85 4.64 12.26 -10.34
CA PRO A 85 3.69 11.74 -9.36
C PRO A 85 3.67 10.21 -9.27
N ARG A 86 3.72 9.51 -10.40
CA ARG A 86 3.75 8.03 -10.44
C ARG A 86 5.01 7.48 -9.80
N TYR A 87 6.15 8.10 -10.12
CA TYR A 87 7.44 7.74 -9.56
C TYR A 87 7.51 8.04 -8.06
N ALA A 88 6.97 9.18 -7.60
CA ALA A 88 6.88 9.51 -6.18
C ALA A 88 6.03 8.49 -5.40
N VAL A 89 4.92 8.01 -5.98
CA VAL A 89 4.10 6.95 -5.39
C VAL A 89 4.85 5.62 -5.36
N HIS A 90 5.53 5.25 -6.43
CA HIS A 90 6.34 4.02 -6.41
C HIS A 90 7.43 4.08 -5.33
N LEU A 91 8.13 5.21 -5.27
CA LEU A 91 9.19 5.43 -4.30
C LEU A 91 8.66 5.43 -2.86
N SER A 92 7.48 6.01 -2.59
CA SER A 92 6.89 6.00 -1.25
C SER A 92 6.62 4.57 -0.76
N ARG A 93 6.25 3.64 -1.65
CA ARG A 93 6.05 2.22 -1.29
C ARG A 93 7.35 1.47 -1.03
N VAL A 94 8.46 1.89 -1.63
CA VAL A 94 9.79 1.37 -1.24
C VAL A 94 10.19 1.92 0.13
N PHE A 95 9.88 3.18 0.42
CA PHE A 95 10.15 3.77 1.74
C PHE A 95 9.32 3.17 2.88
N GLU A 96 8.16 2.57 2.58
CA GLU A 96 7.35 1.82 3.56
C GLU A 96 8.08 0.61 4.13
N TYR A 97 9.18 0.15 3.55
CA TYR A 97 10.09 -0.79 4.24
C TYR A 97 10.52 -0.29 5.63
N LEU A 98 10.66 1.02 5.81
CA LEU A 98 10.97 1.62 7.11
C LEU A 98 9.84 1.40 8.12
N ASP A 99 8.57 1.40 7.70
CA ASP A 99 7.43 1.13 8.57
C ASP A 99 7.61 -0.23 9.25
N MET A 100 7.96 -1.25 8.46
CA MET A 100 8.16 -2.61 8.94
C MET A 100 9.41 -2.75 9.81
N LEU A 101 10.51 -2.08 9.46
CA LEU A 101 11.73 -2.08 10.28
C LEU A 101 11.48 -1.40 11.64
N PHE A 102 10.83 -0.24 11.67
CA PHE A 102 10.52 0.45 12.93
C PHE A 102 9.49 -0.32 13.76
N PHE A 103 8.50 -0.94 13.13
CA PHE A 103 7.53 -1.80 13.81
C PHE A 103 8.21 -2.99 14.50
N VAL A 104 9.16 -3.65 13.84
CA VAL A 104 9.94 -4.75 14.42
C VAL A 104 10.91 -4.25 15.50
N ALA A 105 11.58 -3.12 15.27
CA ALA A 105 12.48 -2.50 16.25
C ALA A 105 11.76 -2.17 17.58
N ALA A 106 10.47 -1.79 17.50
CA ALA A 106 9.57 -1.59 18.65
C ALA A 106 9.19 -2.88 19.38
N GLY A 107 9.61 -4.04 18.88
CA GLY A 107 9.32 -5.35 19.48
C GLY A 107 7.98 -5.93 19.03
N HIS A 108 7.35 -5.38 17.99
CA HIS A 108 6.12 -5.94 17.46
C HIS A 108 6.39 -7.05 16.43
N ALA A 109 5.53 -8.07 16.44
CA ALA A 109 5.54 -9.12 15.45
C ALA A 109 4.59 -8.76 14.29
N PRO A 110 5.07 -8.58 13.05
CA PRO A 110 4.20 -8.31 11.91
C PRO A 110 3.33 -9.53 11.63
N ASP A 111 2.04 -9.30 11.36
CA ASP A 111 1.19 -10.36 10.85
C ASP A 111 1.51 -10.66 9.38
N LEU A 112 0.98 -11.79 8.89
CA LEU A 112 1.25 -12.28 7.54
C LEU A 112 0.80 -11.28 6.46
N HIS A 113 -0.35 -10.63 6.66
CA HIS A 113 -0.88 -9.68 5.71
C HIS A 113 0.04 -8.45 5.61
N PHE A 114 0.43 -7.90 6.76
CA PHE A 114 1.37 -6.77 6.84
C PHE A 114 2.70 -7.09 6.16
N ALA A 115 3.30 -8.25 6.46
CA ALA A 115 4.58 -8.66 5.86
C ALA A 115 4.47 -8.89 4.34
N PHE A 116 3.44 -9.62 3.91
CA PHE A 116 3.22 -9.89 2.48
C PHE A 116 2.95 -8.61 1.70
N HIS A 117 2.16 -7.69 2.26
CA HIS A 117 1.89 -6.38 1.68
C HIS A 117 3.19 -5.62 1.46
N HIS A 118 3.98 -5.35 2.51
CA HIS A 118 5.20 -4.56 2.37
C HIS A 118 6.21 -5.18 1.40
N LEU A 119 6.35 -6.50 1.38
CA LEU A 119 7.24 -7.18 0.43
C LEU A 119 6.81 -7.04 -1.03
N THR A 120 5.51 -6.95 -1.31
CA THR A 120 4.99 -7.03 -2.69
C THR A 120 4.48 -5.70 -3.22
N THR A 121 4.19 -4.71 -2.37
CA THR A 121 3.68 -3.39 -2.80
C THR A 121 4.65 -2.63 -3.72
N PRO A 122 5.99 -2.71 -3.56
CA PRO A 122 6.91 -2.15 -4.56
C PRO A 122 6.75 -2.77 -5.95
N TYR A 123 6.51 -4.09 -6.03
CA TYR A 123 6.24 -4.76 -7.30
C TYR A 123 4.88 -4.36 -7.87
N LEU A 124 3.85 -4.30 -7.03
CA LEU A 124 2.53 -3.82 -7.41
C LEU A 124 2.61 -2.42 -8.05
N THR A 125 3.28 -1.48 -7.39
CA THR A 125 3.42 -0.11 -7.91
C THR A 125 4.38 -0.02 -9.10
N TRP A 126 5.37 -0.89 -9.22
CA TRP A 126 6.18 -0.97 -10.43
C TRP A 126 5.33 -1.35 -11.65
N PHE A 127 4.53 -2.41 -11.54
CA PHE A 127 3.63 -2.83 -12.62
C PHE A 127 2.57 -1.78 -12.91
N ARG A 128 1.92 -1.25 -11.87
CA ARG A 128 0.73 -0.40 -11.99
C ARG A 128 1.00 1.09 -12.18
N ALA A 129 2.11 1.62 -11.67
CA ALA A 129 2.41 3.06 -11.73
C ALA A 129 3.52 3.38 -12.73
N LEU A 130 4.51 2.50 -12.92
CA LEU A 130 5.64 2.76 -13.82
C LEU A 130 5.46 2.11 -15.20
N ARG A 131 5.15 0.81 -15.24
CA ARG A 131 5.14 0.02 -16.49
C ARG A 131 3.84 0.10 -17.27
N ASP A 132 2.72 -0.25 -16.64
CA ASP A 132 1.39 -0.40 -17.23
C ASP A 132 0.42 0.49 -16.42
N PHE A 133 0.44 1.78 -16.73
CA PHE A 133 -0.07 2.85 -15.85
C PHE A 133 -1.50 3.32 -16.14
N ASP A 134 -2.25 2.64 -16.98
CA ASP A 134 -3.64 3.03 -17.23
C ASP A 134 -4.47 2.87 -15.96
N GLY A 135 -5.30 3.88 -15.63
CA GLY A 135 -6.16 3.85 -14.45
C GLY A 135 -5.41 3.87 -13.11
N TRP A 136 -4.12 4.23 -13.10
CA TRP A 136 -3.31 4.25 -11.87
C TRP A 136 -3.89 5.15 -10.78
N ARG A 137 -4.46 6.31 -11.18
CA ARG A 137 -4.95 7.36 -10.27
C ARG A 137 -6.04 6.88 -9.32
N LEU A 138 -6.97 6.05 -9.79
CA LEU A 138 -8.10 5.59 -8.95
C LEU A 138 -7.58 4.82 -7.73
N PHE A 139 -6.78 3.78 -7.96
CA PHE A 139 -6.22 2.98 -6.87
C PHE A 139 -5.27 3.80 -6.01
N VAL A 140 -4.37 4.58 -6.64
CA VAL A 140 -3.39 5.38 -5.88
C VAL A 140 -4.07 6.45 -5.03
N GLY A 141 -5.10 7.13 -5.53
CA GLY A 141 -5.88 8.08 -4.75
C GLY A 141 -6.55 7.43 -3.54
N LEU A 142 -7.23 6.30 -3.75
CA LEU A 142 -7.85 5.55 -2.64
C LEU A 142 -6.81 5.01 -1.64
N ASN A 143 -5.67 4.54 -2.13
CA ASN A 143 -4.59 3.97 -1.32
C ASN A 143 -3.87 5.05 -0.50
N THR A 144 -3.50 6.18 -1.11
CA THR A 144 -2.91 7.31 -0.40
C THR A 144 -3.87 7.92 0.62
N PHE A 145 -5.16 8.02 0.31
CA PHE A 145 -6.18 8.41 1.29
C PHE A 145 -6.27 7.42 2.46
N HIS A 146 -6.28 6.11 2.20
CA HIS A 146 -6.23 5.12 3.27
C HIS A 146 -4.98 5.27 4.13
N HIS A 147 -3.81 5.50 3.52
CA HIS A 147 -2.56 5.69 4.25
C HIS A 147 -2.58 6.96 5.11
N VAL A 148 -3.19 8.05 4.66
CA VAL A 148 -3.41 9.24 5.53
C VAL A 148 -4.17 8.84 6.80
N LEU A 149 -5.31 8.15 6.67
CA LEU A 149 -6.11 7.75 7.83
C LEU A 149 -5.39 6.74 8.73
N MET A 150 -4.67 5.79 8.12
CA MET A 150 -3.92 4.74 8.82
C MET A 150 -2.75 5.33 9.61
N HIS A 151 -1.95 6.21 9.01
CA HIS A 151 -0.83 6.84 9.69
C HIS A 151 -1.29 7.85 10.73
N LEU A 152 -2.41 8.54 10.53
CA LEU A 152 -3.04 9.34 11.57
C LEU A 152 -3.41 8.48 12.78
N PHE A 153 -3.97 7.29 12.56
CA PHE A 153 -4.27 6.35 13.63
C PHE A 153 -3.00 5.91 14.37
N PHE A 154 -1.93 5.54 13.65
CA PHE A 154 -0.65 5.17 14.26
C PHE A 154 0.04 6.35 14.97
N ALA A 155 -0.21 7.57 14.52
CA ALA A 155 0.21 8.80 15.18
C ALA A 155 -0.67 9.18 16.39
N GLY A 156 -1.67 8.38 16.75
CA GLY A 156 -2.51 8.54 17.96
C GLY A 156 -3.86 9.21 17.73
N VAL A 157 -4.22 9.57 16.49
CA VAL A 157 -5.53 10.13 16.16
C VAL A 157 -6.57 9.01 16.04
N THR A 158 -7.17 8.63 17.17
CA THR A 158 -8.04 7.45 17.27
C THR A 158 -9.39 7.59 16.55
N SER A 159 -9.82 8.80 16.20
CA SER A 159 -11.10 9.05 15.51
C SER A 159 -11.18 8.42 14.12
N THR A 160 -10.04 8.12 13.47
CA THR A 160 -10.01 7.48 12.15
C THR A 160 -10.26 5.97 12.21
N ARG A 161 -10.21 5.35 13.40
CA ARG A 161 -10.28 3.89 13.60
C ARG A 161 -11.50 3.25 12.94
N ALA A 162 -12.66 3.90 13.01
CA ALA A 162 -13.91 3.38 12.45
C ALA A 162 -13.89 3.29 10.91
N LEU A 163 -13.10 4.15 10.25
CA LEU A 163 -13.02 4.24 8.80
C LEU A 163 -11.97 3.29 8.20
N LEU A 164 -10.99 2.84 8.99
CA LEU A 164 -9.88 2.03 8.49
C LEU A 164 -10.32 0.73 7.79
N PRO A 165 -11.25 -0.08 8.34
CA PRO A 165 -11.67 -1.30 7.65
C PRO A 165 -12.31 -1.00 6.29
N TRP A 166 -13.19 0.00 6.24
CA TRP A 166 -13.93 0.38 5.04
C TRP A 166 -13.01 0.90 3.94
N THR A 167 -12.18 1.89 4.27
CA THR A 167 -11.24 2.46 3.30
C THR A 167 -10.26 1.42 2.77
N ARG A 168 -9.87 0.43 3.60
CA ARG A 168 -9.04 -0.70 3.18
C ARG A 168 -9.75 -1.62 2.18
N TYR A 169 -11.02 -1.95 2.41
CA TYR A 169 -11.78 -2.76 1.46
C TYR A 169 -12.06 -2.02 0.15
N VAL A 170 -12.51 -0.77 0.24
CA VAL A 170 -12.87 0.04 -0.94
C VAL A 170 -11.69 0.19 -1.88
N GLN A 171 -10.50 0.51 -1.38
CA GLN A 171 -9.31 0.64 -2.24
C GLN A 171 -8.95 -0.67 -2.96
N LEU A 172 -9.08 -1.82 -2.30
CA LEU A 172 -8.71 -3.11 -2.88
C LEU A 172 -9.72 -3.55 -3.94
N VAL A 173 -11.01 -3.47 -3.63
CA VAL A 173 -12.09 -3.83 -4.56
C VAL A 173 -12.05 -2.93 -5.79
N ALA A 174 -11.94 -1.60 -5.60
CA ALA A 174 -11.84 -0.66 -6.71
C ALA A 174 -10.57 -0.90 -7.56
N GLY A 175 -9.43 -1.19 -6.92
CA GLY A 175 -8.18 -1.50 -7.61
C GLY A 175 -8.28 -2.76 -8.48
N VAL A 176 -8.82 -3.86 -7.94
CA VAL A 176 -9.04 -5.12 -8.68
C VAL A 176 -10.01 -4.91 -9.84
N ALA A 177 -11.18 -4.30 -9.59
CA ALA A 177 -12.17 -4.06 -10.63
C ALA A 177 -11.60 -3.20 -11.77
N CYS A 178 -10.84 -2.17 -11.45
CA CYS A 178 -10.16 -1.31 -12.41
C CYS A 178 -9.14 -2.09 -13.26
N ASP A 179 -8.27 -2.90 -12.64
CA ASP A 179 -7.27 -3.67 -13.37
C ASP A 179 -7.89 -4.73 -14.29
N VAL A 180 -8.92 -5.44 -13.80
CA VAL A 180 -9.65 -6.44 -14.62
C VAL A 180 -10.34 -5.77 -15.81
N TRP A 181 -10.98 -4.62 -15.59
CA TRP A 181 -11.64 -3.86 -16.65
C TRP A 181 -10.65 -3.41 -17.73
N ILE A 182 -9.51 -2.84 -17.33
CA ILE A 182 -8.47 -2.38 -18.25
C ILE A 182 -7.83 -3.56 -18.99
N ALA A 183 -7.51 -4.65 -18.27
CA ALA A 183 -6.97 -5.87 -18.86
C ALA A 183 -7.92 -6.43 -19.92
N TRP A 184 -9.22 -6.48 -19.62
CA TRP A 184 -10.25 -6.95 -20.56
C TRP A 184 -10.32 -6.08 -21.82
N GLY A 185 -10.39 -4.75 -21.65
CA GLY A 185 -10.40 -3.81 -22.77
C GLY A 185 -9.16 -3.96 -23.65
N LYS A 186 -7.98 -4.07 -23.05
CA LYS A 186 -6.72 -4.28 -23.77
C LYS A 186 -6.65 -5.64 -24.45
N ALA A 187 -7.12 -6.72 -23.82
CA ALA A 187 -7.13 -8.05 -24.41
C ALA A 187 -7.93 -8.07 -25.72
N ARG A 188 -9.12 -7.44 -25.72
CA ARG A 188 -9.96 -7.31 -26.92
C ARG A 188 -9.32 -6.48 -28.03
N ALA A 189 -8.45 -5.54 -27.67
CA ALA A 189 -7.71 -4.69 -28.59
C ALA A 189 -6.32 -5.25 -28.97
N GLY A 190 -5.96 -6.48 -28.54
CA GLY A 190 -4.63 -7.07 -28.81
C GLY A 190 -3.47 -6.38 -28.04
N GLY A 191 -3.77 -5.64 -26.98
CA GLY A 191 -2.80 -4.91 -26.17
C GLY A 191 -2.15 -5.76 -25.06
N ARG A 192 -1.13 -5.19 -24.40
CA ARG A 192 -0.46 -5.84 -23.26
C ARG A 192 -1.33 -5.84 -22.01
N VAL A 193 -1.52 -7.00 -21.40
CA VAL A 193 -2.37 -7.16 -20.20
C VAL A 193 -1.63 -7.61 -18.94
N ALA A 194 -0.40 -8.12 -19.09
CA ALA A 194 0.30 -8.81 -18.01
C ALA A 194 0.45 -7.99 -16.71
N GLY A 195 0.79 -6.69 -16.81
CA GLY A 195 0.96 -5.85 -15.63
C GLY A 195 -0.33 -5.68 -14.82
N TYR A 196 -1.47 -5.51 -15.50
CA TYR A 196 -2.78 -5.43 -14.87
C TYR A 196 -3.19 -6.75 -14.22
N LEU A 197 -2.90 -7.88 -14.85
CA LEU A 197 -3.18 -9.20 -14.27
C LEU A 197 -2.34 -9.48 -13.01
N VAL A 198 -1.05 -9.13 -13.04
CA VAL A 198 -0.17 -9.24 -11.85
C VAL A 198 -0.67 -8.32 -10.73
N SER A 199 -1.01 -7.07 -11.06
CA SER A 199 -1.57 -6.11 -10.11
C SER A 199 -2.87 -6.62 -9.49
N ALA A 200 -3.82 -7.08 -10.30
CA ALA A 200 -5.09 -7.65 -9.83
C ALA A 200 -4.88 -8.88 -8.92
N ALA A 201 -3.92 -9.76 -9.26
CA ALA A 201 -3.59 -10.93 -8.46
C ALA A 201 -3.00 -10.55 -7.08
N LEU A 202 -2.10 -9.55 -7.03
CA LEU A 202 -1.54 -9.04 -5.78
C LEU A 202 -2.63 -8.38 -4.91
N LEU A 203 -3.46 -7.50 -5.49
CA LEU A 203 -4.56 -6.85 -4.77
C LEU A 203 -5.60 -7.85 -4.24
N THR A 204 -5.92 -8.89 -5.03
CA THR A 204 -6.79 -9.98 -4.58
C THR A 204 -6.15 -10.76 -3.44
N SER A 205 -4.84 -11.03 -3.52
CA SER A 205 -4.10 -11.67 -2.42
C SER A 205 -4.14 -10.82 -1.15
N TYR A 206 -4.00 -9.49 -1.25
CA TYR A 206 -4.15 -8.58 -0.12
C TYR A 206 -5.56 -8.66 0.47
N PHE A 207 -6.58 -8.65 -0.37
CA PHE A 207 -7.98 -8.75 0.06
C PHE A 207 -8.25 -10.05 0.83
N VAL A 208 -7.75 -11.18 0.33
CA VAL A 208 -7.88 -12.50 0.96
C VAL A 208 -7.18 -12.51 2.32
N LEU A 209 -5.92 -12.06 2.38
CA LEU A 209 -5.13 -12.04 3.61
C LEU A 209 -5.73 -11.09 4.66
N LEU A 210 -6.20 -9.92 4.24
CA LEU A 210 -6.91 -8.97 5.08
C LEU A 210 -8.19 -9.57 5.68
N THR A 211 -9.00 -10.21 4.83
CA THR A 211 -10.27 -10.80 5.27
C THR A 211 -10.01 -11.90 6.28
N ARG A 212 -9.01 -12.75 6.02
CA ARG A 212 -8.55 -13.77 6.96
C ARG A 212 -8.13 -13.15 8.30
N GLU A 213 -7.33 -12.08 8.28
CA GLU A 213 -6.86 -11.37 9.47
C GLU A 213 -8.03 -10.84 10.32
N ILE A 214 -9.00 -10.18 9.69
CA ILE A 214 -10.18 -9.62 10.37
C ILE A 214 -11.03 -10.73 10.99
N VAL A 215 -11.28 -11.82 10.25
CA VAL A 215 -12.05 -12.97 10.75
C VAL A 215 -11.36 -13.60 11.96
N MET A 216 -10.05 -13.85 11.89
CA MET A 216 -9.30 -14.42 13.01
C MET A 216 -9.34 -13.53 14.25
N ARG A 217 -9.19 -12.19 14.10
CA ARG A 217 -9.24 -11.25 15.23
C ARG A 217 -10.62 -11.24 15.92
N ARG A 218 -11.70 -11.37 15.14
CA ARG A 218 -13.07 -11.47 15.70
C ARG A 218 -13.27 -12.77 16.48
N SER A 219 -12.81 -13.90 15.94
CA SER A 219 -12.91 -15.20 16.63
C SER A 219 -12.15 -15.21 17.96
N THR A 220 -10.93 -14.66 17.99
CA THR A 220 -10.13 -14.55 19.22
C THR A 220 -10.74 -13.59 20.25
N ALA A 221 -11.40 -12.52 19.80
CA ALA A 221 -12.10 -11.61 20.71
C ALA A 221 -13.32 -12.29 21.34
N ALA A 222 -14.10 -13.02 20.55
CA ALA A 222 -15.28 -13.75 21.04
C ALA A 222 -14.92 -14.83 22.07
N SER A 223 -13.82 -15.57 21.86
CA SER A 223 -13.38 -16.61 22.81
C SER A 223 -12.92 -16.01 24.14
N ARG A 224 -12.23 -14.86 24.14
CA ARG A 224 -11.81 -14.17 25.37
C ARG A 224 -12.97 -13.64 26.20
N THR A 225 -14.04 -13.19 25.56
CA THR A 225 -15.24 -12.74 26.28
C THR A 225 -15.93 -13.91 26.97
N ARG A 226 -15.99 -15.08 26.33
CA ARG A 226 -16.60 -16.29 26.89
C ARG A 226 -15.91 -16.79 28.16
N VAL A 227 -14.57 -16.78 28.18
CA VAL A 227 -13.77 -17.20 29.34
C VAL A 227 -13.93 -16.26 30.54
N LYS A 228 -14.32 -15.00 30.34
CA LYS A 228 -14.55 -14.05 31.44
C LYS A 228 -15.96 -14.15 32.06
N THR A 229 -16.87 -14.86 31.40
CA THR A 229 -18.27 -15.03 31.83
C THR A 229 -18.53 -16.38 32.49
N GLU A 230 -17.53 -17.25 32.51
CA GLU A 230 -17.50 -18.55 33.19
C GLU A 230 -16.65 -18.42 34.46
#